data_AF-A0A8T3MJA3-F1
#
_entry.id   AF-A0A8T3MJA3-F1
#
_cell.length_a   1.000
_cell.length_b   1.000
_cell.length_c   1.000
_cell.angle_alpha   90.00
_cell.angle_beta   90.00
_cell.angle_gamma   90.00
#
_symmetry.space_group_name_H-M   'P 1'
#
loop_
_entity.id
_entity.type
_entity.pdbx_description
1 polymer ?
#
loop_
_entity_poly.entity_id
_entity_poly.type
_entity_poly.pdbx_seq_one_letter_code
_entity_poly.pdbx_strand_id
1 'polypeptide(L)' 'MALLELQDVHTYYGNIHALKGITVSVEKGEIVTLIGSNG' A
#
# COMPACT_ATOMS: atom_id res chain seq x y z
N MET A 1 -6.37 -3.20 16.83
CA MET A 1 -5.59 -2.00 16.48
C MET A 1 -4.56 -2.51 15.51
N ALA A 2 -4.56 -1.96 14.29
CA ALA A 2 -3.70 -2.42 13.22
C ALA A 2 -2.23 -2.41 13.67
N LEU A 3 -1.51 -3.47 13.31
CA LEU A 3 -0.07 -3.56 13.52
C LEU A 3 0.68 -2.68 12.51
N LEU A 4 0.19 -2.64 11.27
CA LEU A 4 0.66 -1.77 10.20
C LEU A 4 -0.54 -1.05 9.60
N GLU A 5 -0.40 0.25 9.39
CA GLU A 5 -1.41 1.08 8.75
C GLU A 5 -0.74 2.02 7.75
N LEU A 6 -1.27 2.01 6.53
CA LEU A 6 -0.96 2.92 5.44
C LEU A 6 -2.25 3.68 5.16
N GLN A 7 -2.21 5.01 5.20
CA GLN A 7 -3.37 5.85 4.91
C GLN A 7 -3.06 6.78 3.75
N ASP A 8 -3.92 6.75 2.73
CA ASP A 8 -3.89 7.64 1.57
C ASP A 8 -2.50 7.83 0.96
N VAL A 9 -1.79 6.70 0.75
CA VAL A 9 -0.39 6.74 0.31
C VAL A 9 -0.29 7.06 -1.17
N HIS A 10 0.50 8.10 -1.46
CA HIS A 10 0.83 8.56 -2.80
C HIS A 10 2.33 8.51 -3.05
N THR A 11 2.76 8.03 -4.22
CA THR A 11 4.18 8.06 -4.60
C THR A 11 4.36 8.43 -6.06
N TYR A 12 5.46 9.12 -6.35
CA TYR A 12 5.73 9.68 -7.67
C TYR A 12 7.17 9.38 -8.11
N TYR A 13 7.31 8.95 -9.36
CA TYR A 13 8.59 8.80 -10.07
C TYR A 13 8.60 9.74 -11.27
N GLY A 14 9.13 10.94 -11.06
CA GLY A 14 8.98 12.02 -12.03
C GLY A 14 7.51 12.32 -12.30
N ASN A 15 7.08 12.18 -13.55
CA ASN A 15 5.70 12.40 -13.97
C ASN A 15 4.77 11.20 -13.73
N ILE A 16 5.29 10.07 -13.25
CA ILE A 16 4.51 8.85 -13.00
C ILE A 16 4.00 8.86 -11.57
N HIS A 17 2.67 8.75 -11.40
CA HIS A 17 2.02 8.55 -10.10
C HIS A 17 1.85 7.06 -9.84
N ALA A 18 2.79 6.45 -9.12
CA ALA A 18 2.95 5.01 -8.98
C ALA A 18 1.97 4.40 -7.97
N LEU A 19 1.88 4.94 -6.76
CA LEU A 19 0.82 4.62 -5.79
C LEU A 19 -0.18 5.76 -5.75
N LYS A 20 -1.47 5.44 -5.92
CA LYS A 20 -2.57 6.43 -6.05
C LYS A 20 -3.56 6.32 -4.89
N GLY A 21 -3.25 6.93 -3.76
CA GLY A 21 -4.16 7.00 -2.61
C GLY A 21 -4.42 5.63 -1.98
N ILE A 22 -3.35 4.87 -1.74
CA ILE A 22 -3.46 3.50 -1.23
C ILE A 22 -3.63 3.52 0.30
N THR A 23 -4.72 2.91 0.77
CA THR A 23 -4.97 2.67 2.20
C THR A 23 -4.98 1.18 2.49
N VAL A 24 -4.18 0.74 3.46
CA VAL A 24 -4.05 -0.67 3.88
C VAL A 24 -3.93 -0.72 5.39
N SER A 25 -4.62 -1.68 6.01
CA SER A 25 -4.43 -2.05 7.41
C SER A 25 -4.06 -3.53 7.47
N VAL A 26 -3.13 -3.87 8.37
CA VAL A 26 -2.74 -5.26 8.65
C VAL A 26 -2.82 -5.46 10.15
N GLU A 27 -3.59 -6.44 10.57
CA GLU A 27 -3.76 -6.77 11.99
C GLU A 27 -2.63 -7.67 12.50
N LYS A 28 -2.44 -7.67 13.82
CA LYS A 28 -1.40 -8.49 14.44
C LYS A 28 -1.69 -9.99 14.22
N GLY A 29 -0.74 -10.68 13.60
CA GLY A 29 -0.83 -12.11 13.30
C GLY A 29 -1.48 -12.44 11.96
N GLU A 30 -1.89 -11.43 11.19
CA GLU A 30 -2.41 -11.59 9.85
C GLU A 30 -1.28 -11.84 8.84
N ILE A 31 -1.49 -12.76 7.89
CA ILE A 31 -0.58 -13.02 6.78
C ILE A 31 -1.18 -12.40 5.53
N VAL A 32 -0.56 -11.33 5.04
CA VAL A 32 -1.01 -10.57 3.87
C VAL A 32 0.05 -10.64 2.78
N THR A 33 -0.37 -10.71 1.52
CA THR A 33 0.49 -10.61 0.35
C THR A 33 -0.08 -9.63 -0.67
N LEU A 34 0.78 -9.00 -1.45
CA LEU A 34 0.41 -8.13 -2.55
C LEU A 34 0.68 -8.84 -3.88
N ILE A 35 -0.30 -8.79 -4.78
CA ILE A 35 -0.19 -9.32 -6.14
C ILE A 35 -0.49 -8.21 -7.14
N GLY A 36 0.15 -8.26 -8.31
CA GLY A 36 -0.06 -7.28 -9.36
C GLY A 36 0.66 -7.66 -10.64
N SER A 37 0.27 -7.02 -11.74
CA SER A 37 1.03 -7.06 -12.99
C SER A 37 2.36 -6.30 -12.83
N ASN A 38 3.34 -6.58 -13.71
CA ASN A 38 4.55 -5.76 -13.81
C ASN A 38 4.17 -4.30 -14.09
N GLY A 39 4.77 -3.38 -13.33
CA GLY A 39 4.54 -1.95 -13.39
C GLY A 39 5.53 -1.20 -12.50
#